data_AF-A0A1G2G8T7-F1
#
_entry.id   AF-A0A1G2G8T7-F1
#
_cell.length_a   1.000
_cell.length_b   1.000
_cell.length_c   1.000
_cell.angle_alpha   90.00
_cell.angle_beta   90.00
_cell.angle_gamma   90.00
#
_symmetry.space_group_name_H-M   'P 1'
#
loop_
_entity.id
_entity.type
_entity.pdbx_description
1 polymer ?
#
loop_
_entity_poly.entity_id
_entity_poly.type
_entity_poly.pdbx_seq_one_letter_code
_entity_poly.pdbx_strand_id
1 'polypeptide(L)'
;MDSVVIYIDWQYFLGLIGLLILGAWYTNGRFTKLEVSMKWIEDAVKELKLSSDNRRGKESVFDSYSPVSLTPTGSEWLSESGMKKYVDEHAPTLFKTCEEKKETNPYEVQQYIFRVFDELSFDPTTEDSFKKFAYEKGTTMEIIRRIGAIYFRDMCVREFHMNHDDIDKHNPYNTNNEEATISDRT
;
A
#
# COMPACT_ATOMS: atom_id res chain seq x y z
N MET A 1 31.25 57.91 -12.75
CA MET A 1 30.57 56.68 -12.29
C MET A 1 31.00 55.60 -13.25
N ASP A 2 32.05 54.88 -12.90
CA ASP A 2 32.67 53.94 -13.82
C ASP A 2 31.91 52.61 -13.77
N SER A 3 31.25 52.29 -14.88
CA SER A 3 30.56 51.02 -15.07
C SER A 3 31.59 49.91 -15.27
N VAL A 4 31.70 48.99 -14.31
CA VAL A 4 32.51 47.79 -14.42
C VAL A 4 31.82 46.83 -15.39
N VAL A 5 32.33 46.77 -16.63
CA VAL A 5 31.90 45.78 -17.63
C VAL A 5 32.80 44.56 -17.50
N ILE A 6 32.26 43.49 -16.89
CA ILE A 6 32.97 42.22 -16.74
C ILE A 6 32.81 41.42 -18.05
N TYR A 7 33.90 41.25 -18.79
CA TYR A 7 33.94 40.36 -19.94
C TYR A 7 34.12 38.93 -19.43
N ILE A 8 33.04 38.15 -19.45
CA ILE A 8 33.07 36.73 -19.11
C ILE A 8 33.41 35.95 -20.39
N ASP A 9 34.59 35.35 -20.41
CA ASP A 9 35.03 34.49 -21.50
C ASP A 9 34.12 33.25 -21.62
N TRP A 10 33.85 32.79 -22.85
CA TRP A 10 32.86 31.72 -23.13
C TRP A 10 33.18 30.40 -22.40
N GLN A 11 34.47 30.17 -22.12
CA GLN A 11 34.95 29.03 -21.34
C GLN A 11 34.40 29.02 -19.91
N TYR A 12 34.32 30.18 -19.26
CA TYR A 12 33.77 30.29 -17.90
C TYR A 12 32.25 30.13 -17.87
N PHE A 13 31.57 30.55 -18.92
CA PHE A 13 30.12 30.34 -19.09
C PHE A 13 29.78 28.85 -19.19
N LEU A 14 30.51 28.10 -20.02
CA LEU A 14 30.33 26.65 -20.13
C LEU A 14 30.66 25.91 -18.82
N GLY A 15 31.67 26.38 -18.08
CA GLY A 15 31.99 25.84 -16.75
C GLY A 15 30.85 26.01 -15.74
N LEU A 16 30.21 27.18 -15.72
CA LEU A 16 29.05 27.44 -14.85
C LEU A 16 27.84 26.59 -15.21
N ILE A 17 27.55 26.45 -16.51
CA ILE A 17 26.44 25.58 -16.96
C ILE A 17 26.73 24.11 -16.64
N GLY A 18 27.96 23.64 -16.85
CA GLY A 18 28.36 22.27 -16.49
C GLY A 18 28.19 21.99 -15.00
N LEU A 19 28.56 22.94 -14.14
CA LEU A 19 28.41 22.83 -12.69
C LEU A 19 26.93 22.84 -12.26
N LEU A 20 26.08 23.65 -12.91
CA LEU A 20 24.64 23.64 -12.69
C LEU A 20 23.99 22.31 -13.11
N ILE A 21 24.39 21.75 -14.25
CA ILE A 21 23.88 20.45 -14.72
C ILE A 21 24.31 19.33 -13.78
N LEU A 22 25.56 19.31 -13.34
CA LEU A 22 26.06 18.33 -12.36
C LEU A 22 25.37 18.49 -11.00
N GLY A 23 25.14 19.73 -10.55
CA GLY A 23 24.38 20.03 -9.34
C GLY A 23 22.94 19.54 -9.44
N ALA A 24 22.28 19.79 -10.58
CA ALA A 24 20.93 19.31 -10.85
C ALA A 24 20.86 17.77 -10.92
N TRP A 25 21.87 17.11 -11.49
CA TRP A 25 21.95 15.65 -11.54
C TRP A 25 22.13 15.04 -10.14
N TYR A 26 22.99 15.67 -9.31
CA TYR A 26 23.22 15.26 -7.93
C TYR A 26 22.00 15.46 -7.02
N THR A 27 21.22 16.53 -7.22
CA THR A 27 20.00 16.78 -6.44
C THR A 27 18.82 15.90 -6.90
N ASN A 28 18.74 15.55 -8.19
CA ASN A 28 17.67 14.70 -8.72
C ASN A 28 17.56 13.35 -8.00
N GLY A 29 18.69 12.70 -7.71
CA GLY A 29 18.70 11.43 -6.97
C GLY A 29 18.21 11.53 -5.52
N ARG A 30 18.25 12.72 -4.90
CA ARG A 30 17.70 12.95 -3.56
C ARG A 30 16.20 13.19 -3.59
N PHE A 31 15.67 13.82 -4.63
CA PHE A 31 14.22 14.04 -4.77
C PHE A 31 13.47 12.72 -4.94
N THR A 32 13.99 11.78 -5.74
CA THR A 32 13.40 10.43 -5.87
C THR A 32 13.40 9.68 -4.54
N LYS A 33 14.49 9.76 -3.76
CA LYS A 33 14.56 9.15 -2.43
C LYS A 33 13.62 9.83 -1.43
N LEU A 34 13.43 11.15 -1.53
CA LEU A 34 12.50 11.89 -0.68
C LEU A 34 11.05 11.57 -1.00
N GLU A 35 10.68 11.48 -2.27
CA GLU A 35 9.34 11.12 -2.71
C GLU A 35 8.97 9.69 -2.28
N VAL A 36 9.88 8.73 -2.49
CA VAL A 36 9.74 7.36 -1.97
C VAL A 36 9.66 7.38 -0.44
N SER A 37 10.43 8.25 0.22
CA SER A 37 10.41 8.34 1.68
C SER A 37 9.07 8.85 2.24
N MET A 38 8.44 9.76 1.51
CA MET A 38 7.18 10.36 1.93
C MET A 38 6.01 9.40 1.71
N LYS A 39 6.04 8.63 0.61
CA LYS A 39 5.02 7.62 0.30
C LYS A 39 4.96 6.51 1.36
N TRP A 40 6.10 5.98 1.82
CA TRP A 40 6.07 4.94 2.86
C TRP A 40 5.60 5.48 4.22
N ILE A 41 5.91 6.75 4.55
CA ILE A 41 5.43 7.37 5.79
C ILE A 41 3.91 7.52 5.74
N GLU A 42 3.37 7.98 4.61
CA GLU A 42 1.93 8.09 4.39
C GLU A 42 1.24 6.74 4.55
N ASP A 43 1.75 5.69 3.90
CA ASP A 43 1.21 4.34 3.99
C ASP A 43 1.29 3.81 5.44
N ALA A 44 2.39 4.04 6.15
CA ALA A 44 2.55 3.63 7.55
C ALA A 44 1.60 4.36 8.49
N VAL A 45 1.41 5.68 8.32
CA VAL A 45 0.47 6.47 9.12
C VAL A 45 -0.98 6.03 8.83
N LYS A 46 -1.30 5.73 7.56
CA LYS A 46 -2.62 5.22 7.18
C LYS A 46 -2.90 3.86 7.81
N GLU A 47 -1.93 2.95 7.81
CA GLU A 47 -2.04 1.64 8.44
C GLU A 47 -2.18 1.75 9.97
N LEU A 48 -1.45 2.67 10.59
CA LEU A 48 -1.60 2.98 12.02
C LEU A 48 -2.98 3.54 12.35
N LYS A 49 -3.52 4.43 11.51
CA LYS A 49 -4.88 4.95 11.66
C LYS A 49 -5.92 3.83 11.54
N LEU A 50 -5.80 3.00 10.50
CA LEU A 50 -6.70 1.86 10.26
C LEU A 50 -6.68 0.86 11.42
N SER A 51 -5.49 0.49 11.89
CA SER A 51 -5.35 -0.41 13.04
C SER A 51 -5.88 0.21 14.34
N SER A 52 -5.73 1.53 14.52
CA SER A 52 -6.33 2.24 15.66
C SER A 52 -7.86 2.26 15.59
N ASP A 53 -8.44 2.59 14.44
CA ASP A 53 -9.88 2.65 14.23
C ASP A 53 -10.51 1.25 14.37
N ASN A 54 -9.85 0.21 13.85
CA ASN A 54 -10.24 -1.18 14.02
C ASN A 54 -10.27 -1.60 15.51
N ARG A 55 -9.30 -1.16 16.31
CA ARG A 55 -9.24 -1.45 17.76
C ARG A 55 -10.20 -0.62 18.61
N ARG A 56 -10.66 0.54 18.11
CA ARG A 56 -11.61 1.42 18.79
C ARG A 56 -13.04 0.88 18.79
N GLY A 57 -13.36 0.00 17.86
CA GLY A 57 -14.62 -0.75 17.87
C GLY A 57 -14.74 -1.65 19.09
N LYS A 58 -15.97 -2.10 19.40
CA LYS A 58 -16.21 -3.10 20.47
C LYS A 58 -15.43 -4.40 20.21
N GLU A 59 -15.22 -4.73 18.94
CA GLU A 59 -14.50 -5.92 18.48
C GLU A 59 -13.66 -5.56 17.24
N SER A 60 -12.46 -6.13 17.18
CA SER A 60 -11.57 -6.00 16.01
C SER A 60 -12.14 -6.79 14.84
N VAL A 61 -12.19 -6.21 13.65
CA VAL A 61 -12.72 -6.83 12.42
C VAL A 61 -11.63 -7.48 11.56
N PHE A 62 -10.38 -7.15 11.77
CA PHE A 62 -9.24 -7.86 11.19
C PHE A 62 -8.05 -7.85 12.14
N ASP A 63 -7.10 -8.78 11.93
CA ASP A 63 -5.90 -8.85 12.74
C ASP A 63 -4.98 -7.66 12.48
N SER A 64 -4.33 -7.15 13.53
CA SER A 64 -3.32 -6.08 13.39
C SER A 64 -1.95 -6.61 12.97
N TYR A 65 -1.77 -7.92 13.01
CA TYR A 65 -0.52 -8.58 12.65
C TYR A 65 -0.67 -9.23 11.28
N SER A 66 0.39 -9.14 10.50
CA SER A 66 0.48 -9.88 9.25
C SER A 66 0.52 -11.40 9.56
N PRO A 67 -0.07 -12.27 8.70
CA PRO A 67 -0.90 -11.92 7.57
C PRO A 67 -2.24 -11.37 8.06
N VAL A 68 -2.61 -10.19 7.56
CA VAL A 68 -3.83 -9.51 8.02
C VAL A 68 -5.04 -10.35 7.63
N SER A 69 -5.70 -10.99 8.59
CA SER A 69 -6.82 -11.90 8.34
C SER A 69 -8.11 -11.33 8.91
N LEU A 70 -9.27 -11.72 8.34
CA LEU A 70 -10.56 -11.33 8.92
C LEU A 70 -10.79 -12.09 10.22
N THR A 71 -11.28 -11.37 11.24
CA THR A 71 -11.82 -12.01 12.44
C THR A 71 -13.23 -12.57 12.15
N PRO A 72 -13.84 -13.32 13.08
CA PRO A 72 -15.24 -13.72 12.94
C PRO A 72 -16.17 -12.52 12.70
N THR A 73 -15.99 -11.43 13.46
CA THR A 73 -16.74 -10.18 13.31
C THR A 73 -16.48 -9.52 11.95
N GLY A 74 -15.24 -9.54 11.46
CA GLY A 74 -14.93 -9.06 10.11
C GLY A 74 -15.60 -9.85 9.00
N SER A 75 -15.70 -11.17 9.16
CA SER A 75 -16.37 -12.05 8.20
C SER A 75 -17.89 -11.82 8.18
N GLU A 76 -18.48 -11.53 9.34
CA GLU A 76 -19.87 -11.10 9.45
C GLU A 76 -20.06 -9.75 8.74
N TRP A 77 -19.23 -8.75 9.04
CA TRP A 77 -19.32 -7.43 8.42
C TRP A 77 -19.10 -7.45 6.90
N LEU A 78 -18.19 -8.31 6.42
CA LEU A 78 -17.99 -8.54 4.99
C LEU A 78 -19.31 -8.95 4.31
N SER A 79 -20.09 -9.81 4.96
CA SER A 79 -21.36 -10.31 4.44
C SER A 79 -22.48 -9.29 4.58
N GLU A 80 -22.65 -8.73 5.77
CA GLU A 80 -23.73 -7.78 6.09
C GLU A 80 -23.62 -6.46 5.31
N SER A 81 -22.40 -5.96 5.11
CA SER A 81 -22.18 -4.72 4.36
C SER A 81 -22.54 -4.83 2.88
N GLY A 82 -22.68 -6.06 2.36
CA GLY A 82 -22.78 -6.31 0.92
C GLY A 82 -21.43 -6.32 0.19
N MET A 83 -20.32 -6.08 0.90
CA MET A 83 -18.98 -6.06 0.31
C MET A 83 -18.61 -7.43 -0.29
N LYS A 84 -18.97 -8.53 0.38
CA LYS A 84 -18.76 -9.89 -0.17
C LYS A 84 -19.38 -10.03 -1.56
N LYS A 85 -20.66 -9.66 -1.64
CA LYS A 85 -21.45 -9.77 -2.87
C LYS A 85 -20.83 -8.91 -3.97
N TYR A 86 -20.47 -7.67 -3.65
CA TYR A 86 -19.81 -6.78 -4.60
C TYR A 86 -18.51 -7.38 -5.15
N VAL A 87 -17.63 -7.89 -4.27
CA VAL A 87 -16.36 -8.52 -4.67
C VAL A 87 -16.60 -9.75 -5.53
N ASP A 88 -17.53 -10.63 -5.13
CA ASP A 88 -17.86 -11.85 -5.88
C ASP A 88 -18.41 -11.53 -7.28
N GLU A 89 -19.30 -10.54 -7.40
CA GLU A 89 -19.90 -10.12 -8.68
C GLU A 89 -18.89 -9.48 -9.63
N HIS A 90 -17.92 -8.75 -9.08
CA HIS A 90 -16.88 -8.07 -9.86
C HIS A 90 -15.57 -8.86 -9.94
N ALA A 91 -15.52 -10.07 -9.37
CA ALA A 91 -14.33 -10.89 -9.29
C ALA A 91 -13.63 -11.07 -10.65
N PRO A 92 -14.31 -11.33 -11.79
CA PRO A 92 -13.63 -11.47 -13.08
C PRO A 92 -12.87 -10.20 -13.52
N THR A 93 -13.37 -9.02 -13.17
CA THR A 93 -12.72 -7.75 -13.47
C THR A 93 -11.60 -7.47 -12.48
N LEU A 94 -11.84 -7.72 -11.19
CA LEU A 94 -10.84 -7.55 -10.15
C LEU A 94 -9.67 -8.52 -10.33
N PHE A 95 -9.89 -9.75 -10.79
CA PHE A 95 -8.81 -10.71 -11.04
C PHE A 95 -7.83 -10.23 -12.12
N LYS A 96 -8.29 -9.47 -13.11
CA LYS A 96 -7.37 -8.88 -14.10
C LYS A 96 -6.35 -7.94 -13.48
N THR A 97 -6.69 -7.27 -12.38
CA THR A 97 -5.73 -6.39 -11.69
C THR A 97 -4.67 -7.22 -10.99
N CYS A 98 -5.04 -8.36 -10.40
CA CYS A 98 -4.08 -9.19 -9.67
C CYS A 98 -3.22 -10.08 -10.56
N GLU A 99 -3.62 -10.37 -11.81
CA GLU A 99 -2.83 -11.18 -12.76
C GLU A 99 -1.41 -10.64 -12.95
N GLU A 100 -1.23 -9.32 -12.92
CA GLU A 100 0.08 -8.66 -13.00
C GLU A 100 1.04 -9.04 -11.86
N LYS A 101 0.50 -9.57 -10.77
CA LYS A 101 1.23 -9.96 -9.56
C LYS A 101 1.31 -11.47 -9.35
N LYS A 102 0.86 -12.27 -10.31
CA LYS A 102 0.83 -13.74 -10.22
C LYS A 102 2.21 -14.38 -9.95
N GLU A 103 3.29 -13.78 -10.46
CA GLU A 103 4.66 -14.28 -10.28
C GLU A 103 5.41 -13.63 -9.11
N THR A 104 4.71 -12.81 -8.31
CA THR A 104 5.30 -12.12 -7.16
C THR A 104 5.07 -12.89 -5.87
N ASN A 105 5.70 -12.44 -4.78
CA ASN A 105 5.48 -13.04 -3.47
C ASN A 105 4.11 -12.62 -2.88
N PRO A 106 3.56 -13.36 -1.90
CA PRO A 106 2.24 -13.07 -1.34
C PRO A 106 2.13 -11.71 -0.63
N TYR A 107 3.22 -11.16 -0.12
CA TYR A 107 3.25 -9.82 0.48
C TYR A 107 3.03 -8.73 -0.57
N GLU A 108 3.70 -8.83 -1.72
CA GLU A 108 3.50 -7.92 -2.86
C GLU A 108 2.06 -7.97 -3.37
N VAL A 109 1.46 -9.16 -3.41
CA VAL A 109 0.03 -9.32 -3.73
C VAL A 109 -0.84 -8.58 -2.71
N GLN A 110 -0.58 -8.73 -1.40
CA GLN A 110 -1.34 -8.03 -0.36
C GLN A 110 -1.25 -6.51 -0.52
N GLN A 111 -0.04 -5.95 -0.66
CA GLN A 111 0.17 -4.51 -0.80
C GLN A 111 -0.53 -3.96 -2.05
N TYR A 112 -0.44 -4.69 -3.16
CA TYR A 112 -1.11 -4.31 -4.39
C TYR A 112 -2.63 -4.30 -4.24
N ILE A 113 -3.22 -5.35 -3.67
CA ILE A 113 -4.68 -5.44 -3.46
C ILE A 113 -5.19 -4.33 -2.54
N PHE A 114 -4.46 -4.01 -1.47
CA PHE A 114 -4.86 -2.94 -0.56
C PHE A 114 -4.91 -1.59 -1.27
N ARG A 115 -3.93 -1.30 -2.13
CA ARG A 115 -3.93 -0.09 -2.96
C ARG A 115 -5.10 -0.07 -3.96
N VAL A 116 -5.37 -1.19 -4.63
CA VAL A 116 -6.50 -1.29 -5.56
C VAL A 116 -7.82 -0.96 -4.85
N PHE A 117 -8.04 -1.48 -3.65
CA PHE A 117 -9.27 -1.21 -2.89
C PHE A 117 -9.34 0.19 -2.29
N ASP A 118 -8.19 0.83 -2.05
CA ASP A 118 -8.13 2.23 -1.65
C ASP A 118 -8.58 3.18 -2.77
N GLU A 119 -8.21 2.85 -4.01
CA GLU A 119 -8.51 3.65 -5.21
C GLU A 119 -9.83 3.28 -5.88
N LEU A 120 -10.41 2.13 -5.54
CA LEU A 120 -11.62 1.59 -6.17
C LEU A 120 -12.81 2.55 -6.01
N SER A 121 -13.38 2.99 -7.13
CA SER A 121 -14.65 3.71 -7.11
C SER A 121 -15.80 2.71 -7.11
N PHE A 122 -16.78 2.96 -6.23
CA PHE A 122 -18.04 2.23 -6.24
C PHE A 122 -19.07 3.04 -7.03
N ASP A 123 -20.08 2.38 -7.60
CA ASP A 123 -21.23 3.12 -8.09
C ASP A 123 -21.95 3.80 -6.92
N PRO A 124 -22.68 4.92 -7.14
CA PRO A 124 -23.27 5.68 -6.06
C PRO A 124 -24.20 4.86 -5.15
N THR A 125 -24.92 3.88 -5.69
CA THR A 125 -25.89 3.10 -4.90
C THR A 125 -25.19 2.13 -3.94
N THR A 126 -24.14 1.46 -4.42
CA THR A 126 -23.30 0.59 -3.61
C THR A 126 -22.49 1.40 -2.59
N GLU A 127 -21.95 2.56 -3.01
CA GLU A 127 -21.19 3.43 -2.12
C GLU A 127 -22.05 3.92 -0.95
N ASP A 128 -23.29 4.33 -1.23
CA ASP A 128 -24.25 4.76 -0.20
C ASP A 128 -24.64 3.62 0.75
N SER A 129 -24.79 2.38 0.25
CA SER A 129 -25.06 1.25 1.13
C SER A 129 -23.90 0.97 2.08
N PHE A 130 -22.66 1.05 1.58
CA PHE A 130 -21.47 0.89 2.41
C PHE A 130 -21.32 2.01 3.44
N LYS A 131 -21.59 3.27 3.05
CA LYS A 131 -21.56 4.41 3.97
C LYS A 131 -22.61 4.28 5.06
N LYS A 132 -23.82 3.84 4.70
CA LYS A 132 -24.90 3.59 5.66
C LYS A 132 -24.50 2.50 6.65
N PHE A 133 -23.97 1.38 6.17
CA PHE A 133 -23.49 0.31 7.05
C PHE A 133 -22.36 0.79 7.97
N ALA A 134 -21.38 1.54 7.43
CA ALA A 134 -20.28 2.09 8.20
C ALA A 134 -20.79 3.01 9.33
N TYR A 135 -21.76 3.87 9.03
CA TYR A 135 -22.42 4.72 10.01
C TYR A 135 -23.14 3.91 11.10
N GLU A 136 -23.95 2.92 10.72
CA GLU A 136 -24.71 2.07 11.65
C GLU A 136 -23.81 1.27 12.60
N LYS A 137 -22.67 0.78 12.10
CA LYS A 137 -21.68 0.04 12.90
C LYS A 137 -20.68 0.95 13.62
N GLY A 138 -20.75 2.27 13.44
CA GLY A 138 -19.82 3.22 14.05
C GLY A 138 -18.38 3.06 13.56
N THR A 139 -18.20 2.74 12.28
CA THR A 139 -16.91 2.53 11.62
C THR A 139 -16.72 3.46 10.42
N THR A 140 -15.63 3.30 9.68
CA THR A 140 -15.30 4.13 8.51
C THR A 140 -15.39 3.33 7.22
N MET A 141 -15.56 4.03 6.09
CA MET A 141 -15.47 3.42 4.77
C MET A 141 -14.11 2.78 4.51
N GLU A 142 -13.04 3.29 5.13
CA GLU A 142 -11.69 2.74 5.02
C GLU A 142 -11.64 1.31 5.60
N ILE A 143 -12.32 1.06 6.74
CA ILE A 143 -12.44 -0.27 7.33
C ILE A 143 -13.24 -1.22 6.43
N ILE A 144 -14.36 -0.77 5.87
CA ILE A 144 -15.18 -1.59 4.96
C ILE A 144 -14.40 -1.98 3.70
N ARG A 145 -13.66 -1.02 3.10
CA ARG A 145 -12.75 -1.28 1.98
C ARG A 145 -11.67 -2.28 2.36
N ARG A 146 -11.07 -2.13 3.54
CA ARG A 146 -10.01 -3.05 4.02
C ARG A 146 -10.52 -4.48 4.19
N ILE A 147 -11.73 -4.66 4.73
CA ILE A 147 -12.37 -5.98 4.84
C ILE A 147 -12.55 -6.63 3.45
N GLY A 148 -13.05 -5.86 2.47
CA GLY A 148 -13.17 -6.32 1.08
C GLY A 148 -11.83 -6.68 0.46
N ALA A 149 -10.79 -5.86 0.72
CA ALA A 149 -9.45 -6.07 0.20
C ALA A 149 -8.82 -7.36 0.77
N ILE A 150 -8.99 -7.63 2.07
CA ILE A 150 -8.51 -8.86 2.72
C ILE A 150 -9.17 -10.08 2.07
N TYR A 151 -10.50 -10.05 1.93
CA TYR A 151 -11.25 -11.14 1.29
C TYR A 151 -10.81 -11.37 -0.15
N PHE A 152 -10.65 -10.31 -0.94
CA PHE A 152 -10.21 -10.43 -2.32
C PHE A 152 -8.77 -10.91 -2.44
N ARG A 153 -7.87 -10.48 -1.55
CA ARG A 153 -6.49 -11.00 -1.47
C ARG A 153 -6.49 -12.50 -1.24
N ASP A 154 -7.32 -13.02 -0.34
CA ASP A 154 -7.41 -14.46 -0.06
C ASP A 154 -7.87 -15.24 -1.30
N MET A 155 -8.75 -14.64 -2.12
CA MET A 155 -9.15 -15.21 -3.41
C MET A 155 -7.98 -15.26 -4.38
N CYS A 156 -7.21 -14.17 -4.51
CA CYS A 156 -6.05 -14.08 -5.42
C CYS A 156 -4.94 -15.07 -5.03
N VAL A 157 -4.56 -15.12 -3.75
CA VAL A 157 -3.53 -16.04 -3.23
C VAL A 157 -3.91 -17.49 -3.52
N ARG A 158 -5.19 -17.83 -3.34
CA ARG A 158 -5.71 -19.18 -3.62
C ARG A 158 -5.69 -19.51 -5.11
N GLU A 159 -6.12 -18.57 -5.96
CA GLU A 159 -6.12 -18.71 -7.42
C GLU A 159 -4.70 -18.89 -7.98
N PHE A 160 -3.71 -18.23 -7.36
CA PHE A 160 -2.32 -18.34 -7.77
C PHE A 160 -1.57 -19.52 -7.14
N HIS A 161 -2.26 -20.35 -6.36
CA HIS A 161 -1.67 -21.47 -5.62
C HIS A 161 -0.50 -21.03 -4.71
N MET A 162 -0.56 -19.80 -4.21
CA MET A 162 0.41 -19.25 -3.27
C MET A 162 0.09 -19.70 -1.84
N ASN A 163 1.11 -19.83 -0.99
CA ASN A 163 0.89 -20.11 0.42
C ASN A 163 0.58 -18.82 1.18
N HIS A 164 -0.56 -18.79 1.87
CA HIS A 164 -0.99 -17.67 2.70
C HIS A 164 0.02 -17.36 3.83
N ASP A 165 0.68 -18.38 4.38
CA ASP A 165 1.64 -18.23 5.47
C ASP A 165 2.97 -17.59 5.04
N ASP A 166 3.20 -17.45 3.73
CA ASP A 166 4.43 -16.86 3.18
C ASP A 166 4.35 -15.33 3.04
N ILE A 167 3.18 -14.72 3.33
CA ILE A 167 3.00 -13.26 3.38
C ILE A 167 3.95 -12.63 4.42
N ASP A 168 4.14 -13.27 5.57
CA ASP A 168 4.98 -12.74 6.65
C ASP A 168 6.48 -12.94 6.45
N LYS A 169 6.84 -14.02 5.75
CA LYS A 169 8.24 -14.38 5.54
C LYS A 169 8.95 -13.41 4.61
N HIS A 170 8.21 -12.78 3.71
CA HIS A 170 8.73 -11.85 2.71
C HIS A 170 8.54 -10.38 3.10
N ASN A 171 8.06 -10.08 4.32
CA ASN A 171 7.99 -8.72 4.82
C ASN A 171 9.43 -8.17 5.01
N PRO A 172 9.86 -7.13 4.28
CA PRO A 172 11.21 -6.58 4.38
C PRO A 172 11.52 -5.92 5.74
N TYR A 173 10.51 -5.78 6.61
CA TYR A 173 10.64 -5.25 7.96
C TYR A 173 10.66 -6.36 9.03
N ASN A 174 10.66 -7.64 8.64
CA ASN A 174 10.83 -8.76 9.56
C ASN A 174 12.32 -8.95 9.89
N THR A 175 12.76 -8.35 11.00
CA THR A 175 14.14 -8.44 11.52
C THR A 175 14.59 -9.85 11.94
N ASN A 176 13.72 -10.86 11.89
CA ASN A 176 14.07 -12.23 12.29
C ASN A 176 14.79 -13.04 11.18
N ASN A 177 14.90 -12.49 9.97
CA ASN A 177 15.52 -13.20 8.83
C ASN A 177 17.02 -12.92 8.66
N GLU A 178 17.63 -12.00 9.43
CA GLU A 178 19.08 -11.77 9.38
C GLU A 178 19.88 -12.73 10.28
N GLU A 179 19.28 -13.29 11.35
CA GLU A 179 19.98 -14.18 12.28
C GLU A 179 20.21 -15.60 11.72
N ALA A 180 19.42 -16.05 10.74
CA ALA A 180 19.55 -17.39 10.17
C ALA A 180 20.76 -17.57 9.22
N THR A 181 21.37 -16.47 8.74
CA THR A 181 22.48 -16.54 7.77
C THR A 181 23.87 -16.47 8.41
N ILE A 182 23.96 -16.13 9.70
CA ILE A 182 25.24 -15.95 10.41
C ILE A 182 25.64 -17.23 11.17
N SER A 183 24.69 -18.08 11.56
CA SER A 183 24.97 -19.32 12.31
C SER A 183 25.60 -20.46 11.49
N ASP A 184 25.71 -20.33 10.17
CA ASP A 184 26.32 -21.36 9.29
C ASP A 184 27.75 -20.99 8.85
N ARG A 185 28.38 -20.01 9.52
CA ARG A 185 29.77 -19.58 9.29
C ARG A 185 30.63 -19.47 10.57
N THR A 186 30.29 -20.23 11.61
CA THR A 186 31.13 -20.41 12.80
C THR A 186 31.33 -21.88 13.12
#